data_AF-A0A7I8MY86-F1
#
_entry.id   AF-A0A7I8MY86-F1
#
_cell.length_a   1.000
_cell.length_b   1.000
_cell.length_c   1.000
_cell.angle_alpha   90.00
_cell.angle_beta   90.00
_cell.angle_gamma   90.00
#
_symmetry.space_group_name_H-M   'P 1'
#
loop_
_entity.id
_entity.type
_entity.pdbx_description
1 polymer ?
#
loop_
_entity_poly.entity_id
_entity_poly.type
_entity_poly.pdbx_seq_one_letter_code
_entity_poly.pdbx_strand_id
1 'polypeptide(L)'
;MEKIFDGRKDAKLGTEKNPVHVRVKTKKRLKELEKIFKKNGWVYTFEIDRKMDEDITDLETLQNWPETVVTEEKVGRNEPCPCGSGKKYKKCCGA
;
A
#
# COMPACT_ATOMS: atom_id res chain seq x y z
N MET A 1 -23.80 15.95 6.40
CA MET A 1 -23.32 14.90 5.47
C MET A 1 -22.88 13.72 6.31
N GLU A 2 -23.76 12.75 6.48
CA GLU A 2 -23.46 11.50 7.17
C GLU A 2 -22.46 10.70 6.33
N LYS A 3 -21.31 10.35 6.91
CA LYS A 3 -20.38 9.41 6.29
C LYS A 3 -20.98 8.01 6.44
N ILE A 4 -21.80 7.61 5.49
CA ILE A 4 -22.31 6.24 5.38
C ILE A 4 -21.11 5.36 5.03
N PHE A 5 -20.62 4.60 6.00
CA PHE A 5 -19.52 3.66 5.81
C PHE A 5 -20.11 2.33 5.34
N ASP A 6 -20.18 2.12 4.03
CA ASP A 6 -20.85 0.96 3.40
C ASP A 6 -20.16 -0.40 3.67
N GLY A 7 -19.06 -0.43 4.43
CA GLY A 7 -18.34 -1.65 4.80
C GLY A 7 -17.73 -2.44 3.63
N ARG A 8 -17.97 -2.01 2.38
CA ARG A 8 -17.39 -2.58 1.17
C ARG A 8 -15.92 -2.27 1.15
N LYS A 9 -15.10 -3.30 1.31
CA LYS A 9 -13.65 -3.20 1.12
C LYS A 9 -13.37 -3.10 -0.37
N ASP A 10 -12.79 -1.99 -0.80
CA ASP A 10 -12.30 -1.85 -2.18
C ASP A 10 -11.29 -2.96 -2.48
N ALA A 11 -11.41 -3.55 -3.66
CA ALA A 11 -10.49 -4.61 -4.09
C ALA A 11 -9.09 -4.02 -4.29
N LYS A 12 -8.06 -4.79 -3.95
CA LYS A 12 -6.66 -4.38 -4.14
C LYS A 12 -6.41 -4.03 -5.60
N LEU A 13 -5.67 -2.95 -5.81
CA LEU A 13 -5.25 -2.50 -7.14
C LEU A 13 -4.46 -3.61 -7.84
N GLY A 14 -4.73 -3.84 -9.12
CA GLY A 14 -4.13 -4.92 -9.93
C GLY A 14 -4.85 -6.28 -9.85
N THR A 15 -6.07 -6.33 -9.27
CA THR A 15 -6.92 -7.54 -9.26
C THR A 15 -8.01 -7.48 -10.33
N GLU A 16 -8.68 -8.60 -10.64
CA GLU A 16 -9.76 -8.65 -11.65
C GLU A 16 -10.88 -7.62 -11.41
N LYS A 17 -11.16 -7.29 -10.15
CA LYS A 17 -12.19 -6.31 -9.76
C LYS A 17 -11.69 -4.88 -9.77
N ASN A 18 -10.36 -4.67 -9.77
CA ASN A 18 -9.74 -3.35 -9.76
C ASN A 18 -8.43 -3.40 -10.58
N PRO A 19 -8.52 -3.43 -11.92
CA PRO A 19 -7.35 -3.51 -12.79
C PRO A 19 -6.59 -2.18 -12.82
N VAL A 20 -5.28 -2.25 -13.02
CA VAL A 20 -4.42 -1.07 -13.15
C VAL A 20 -4.75 -0.36 -14.45
N HIS A 21 -5.22 0.89 -14.37
CA HIS A 21 -5.45 1.71 -15.55
C HIS A 21 -4.19 2.52 -15.83
N VAL A 22 -3.66 2.42 -17.04
CA VAL A 22 -2.50 3.23 -17.43
C VAL A 22 -2.73 3.90 -18.77
N ARG A 23 -2.43 5.20 -18.85
CA ARG A 23 -2.52 5.97 -20.08
C ARG A 23 -1.12 6.28 -20.60
N VAL A 24 -0.85 5.87 -21.84
CA VAL A 24 0.48 6.04 -22.46
C VAL A 24 0.40 6.79 -23.79
N LYS A 25 1.37 7.67 -24.02
CA LYS A 25 1.49 8.41 -25.30
C LYS A 25 2.12 7.57 -26.40
N THR A 26 3.00 6.63 -26.04
CA THR A 26 3.87 5.93 -27.00
C THR A 26 3.85 4.41 -26.86
N LYS A 27 4.03 3.71 -27.99
CA LYS A 27 4.18 2.25 -28.03
C LYS A 27 5.44 1.74 -27.30
N LYS A 28 6.46 2.58 -27.12
CA LYS A 28 7.68 2.22 -26.38
C LYS A 28 7.35 2.05 -24.89
N ARG A 29 6.65 3.02 -24.30
CA ARG A 29 6.19 2.97 -22.92
C ARG A 29 5.28 1.78 -22.64
N LEU A 30 4.37 1.46 -23.58
CA LEU A 30 3.52 0.28 -23.46
C LEU A 30 4.33 -1.00 -23.24
N LYS A 31 5.38 -1.22 -24.04
CA LYS A 31 6.24 -2.41 -23.92
C LYS A 31 6.99 -2.47 -22.58
N GLU A 32 7.36 -1.33 -22.02
CA GLU A 32 8.01 -1.28 -20.70
C GLU A 32 7.01 -1.67 -19.59
N LEU A 33 5.82 -1.09 -19.64
CA LEU A 33 4.75 -1.37 -18.69
C LEU A 33 4.29 -2.82 -18.74
N GLU A 34 4.09 -3.38 -19.93
CA GLU A 34 3.73 -4.79 -20.10
C GLU A 34 4.73 -5.73 -19.41
N LYS A 35 6.03 -5.41 -19.44
CA LYS A 35 7.05 -6.20 -18.76
C LYS A 35 6.90 -6.11 -17.24
N ILE A 36 6.61 -4.92 -16.70
CA ILE A 36 6.41 -4.73 -15.25
C ILE A 36 5.15 -5.46 -14.80
N PHE A 37 4.05 -5.30 -15.53
CA PHE A 37 2.78 -5.97 -15.22
C PHE A 37 2.89 -7.49 -15.26
N LYS A 38 3.55 -8.05 -16.28
CA LYS A 38 3.82 -9.50 -16.36
C LYS A 38 4.71 -9.99 -15.22
N LYS A 39 5.71 -9.21 -14.82
CA LYS A 39 6.61 -9.55 -13.70
C LYS A 39 5.86 -9.63 -12.38
N ASN A 40 4.90 -8.72 -12.17
CA ASN A 40 4.18 -8.61 -10.90
C ASN A 40 2.82 -9.33 -10.89
N GLY A 41 2.37 -9.86 -12.04
CA GLY A 41 1.12 -10.63 -12.15
C GLY A 41 -0.14 -9.78 -12.00
N TRP A 42 -0.08 -8.49 -12.32
CA TRP A 42 -1.23 -7.57 -12.17
C TRP A 42 -2.12 -7.57 -13.41
N VAL A 43 -3.43 -7.48 -13.20
CA VAL A 43 -4.38 -7.22 -14.29
C VAL A 43 -4.33 -5.74 -14.64
N TYR A 44 -4.15 -5.41 -15.93
CA TYR A 44 -4.00 -4.03 -16.40
C TYR A 44 -4.83 -3.76 -17.64
N THR A 45 -5.27 -2.51 -17.77
CA THR A 45 -5.98 -1.94 -18.92
C THR A 45 -5.21 -0.71 -19.37
N PHE A 46 -4.92 -0.61 -20.67
CA PHE A 46 -4.17 0.53 -21.22
C PHE A 46 -4.99 1.28 -22.25
N GLU A 47 -4.86 2.60 -22.23
CA GLU A 47 -5.42 3.49 -23.25
C GLU A 47 -4.30 4.30 -23.89
N ILE A 48 -4.34 4.40 -25.21
CA ILE A 48 -3.34 5.14 -26.00
C ILE A 48 -4.00 6.41 -26.48
N ASP A 49 -3.74 7.52 -25.79
CA ASP A 49 -4.19 8.83 -26.20
C ASP A 49 -2.98 9.74 -26.44
N ARG A 50 -2.88 10.32 -27.64
CA ARG A 50 -1.77 11.20 -28.03
C ARG A 50 -1.94 12.62 -27.50
N LYS A 51 -3.13 12.96 -27.00
CA LYS A 51 -3.54 14.34 -26.67
C LYS A 51 -3.50 14.63 -25.17
N MET A 52 -3.57 13.61 -24.33
CA MET A 52 -3.50 13.72 -22.87
C MET A 52 -2.12 13.37 -22.32
N ASP A 53 -1.84 13.86 -21.10
CA ASP A 53 -0.59 13.61 -20.39
C ASP A 53 -0.48 12.15 -19.91
N GLU A 54 0.75 11.67 -19.68
CA GLU A 54 0.98 10.26 -19.31
C GLU A 54 0.60 10.06 -17.85
N ASP A 55 -0.33 9.14 -17.59
CA ASP A 55 -0.85 8.89 -16.25
C ASP A 55 -0.42 7.50 -15.80
N ILE A 56 0.63 7.45 -14.97
CA ILE A 56 1.25 6.23 -14.42
C ILE A 56 1.06 6.12 -12.90
N THR A 57 0.19 6.95 -12.32
CA THR A 57 0.03 7.08 -10.87
C THR A 57 -0.35 5.75 -10.21
N ASP A 58 -1.16 4.92 -10.86
CA ASP A 58 -1.49 3.59 -10.37
C ASP A 58 -0.27 2.65 -10.31
N LEU A 59 0.62 2.73 -11.30
CA LEU A 59 1.86 1.98 -11.30
C LEU A 59 2.80 2.45 -10.17
N GLU A 60 2.95 3.76 -10.02
CA GLU A 60 3.77 4.35 -8.96
C GLU A 60 3.25 3.97 -7.58
N THR A 61 1.94 3.95 -7.41
CA THR A 61 1.28 3.56 -6.15
C THR A 61 1.56 2.10 -5.80
N LEU A 62 1.53 1.21 -6.80
CA LEU A 62 1.84 -0.20 -6.58
C LEU A 62 3.32 -0.45 -6.27
N GLN A 63 4.22 0.30 -6.91
CA GLN A 63 5.66 0.15 -6.70
C GLN A 63 6.11 0.71 -5.35
N ASN A 64 5.43 1.73 -4.83
CA ASN A 64 5.73 2.39 -3.57
C ASN A 64 4.80 1.98 -2.43
N TRP A 65 4.15 0.81 -2.51
CA TRP A 65 3.29 0.34 -1.44
C TRP A 65 4.11 0.19 -0.15
N PRO A 66 3.76 0.91 0.94
CA PRO A 66 4.58 0.91 2.15
C PRO A 66 4.55 -0.48 2.77
N GLU A 67 5.74 -1.06 2.97
CA GLU A 67 5.89 -2.28 3.74
C GLU A 67 5.55 -2.02 5.21
N THR A 68 4.93 -2.99 5.87
CA THR A 68 4.63 -2.88 7.30
C THR A 68 5.95 -2.88 8.08
N VAL A 69 6.27 -1.75 8.70
CA VAL A 69 7.41 -1.67 9.63
C VAL A 69 7.06 -2.47 10.89
N VAL A 70 7.77 -3.57 11.11
CA VAL A 70 7.68 -4.33 12.36
C VAL A 70 8.39 -3.51 13.44
N THR A 71 7.63 -2.90 14.34
CA THR A 71 8.19 -2.31 15.56
C THR A 71 8.66 -3.42 16.49
N GLU A 72 9.75 -3.16 17.21
CA GLU A 72 10.12 -3.97 18.37
C GLU A 72 8.94 -4.05 19.35
N GLU A 73 8.79 -5.22 19.98
CA GLU A 73 7.76 -5.45 20.98
C GLU A 73 7.99 -4.51 22.17
N LYS A 74 7.11 -3.51 22.30
CA LYS A 74 7.15 -2.61 23.45
C LYS A 74 6.79 -3.41 24.70
N VAL A 75 7.53 -3.20 25.78
CA VAL A 75 7.25 -3.81 27.09
C VAL A 75 5.78 -3.62 27.44
N GLY A 76 5.09 -4.73 27.66
CA GLY A 76 3.67 -4.73 27.98
C GLY A 76 3.42 -3.93 29.27
N ARG A 77 2.32 -3.18 29.29
CA ARG A 77 1.95 -2.32 30.44
C ARG A 77 1.95 -3.05 31.80
N ASN A 78 1.68 -4.36 31.81
CA ASN A 78 1.64 -5.20 33.01
C ASN A 78 2.90 -6.05 33.24
N GLU A 79 3.85 -6.08 32.30
CA GLU A 79 5.08 -6.85 32.40
C GLU A 79 6.04 -6.24 33.45
N PRO A 80 6.99 -7.03 33.99
CA PRO A 80 8.02 -6.50 34.88
C PRO A 80 8.78 -5.38 34.18
N CYS A 81 8.99 -4.28 34.90
CA CYS A 81 9.63 -3.11 34.31
C CYS A 81 11.13 -3.39 34.09
N PRO A 82 11.69 -3.07 32.89
CA PRO A 82 13.11 -3.26 32.59
C PRO A 82 14.05 -2.41 33.46
N CYS A 83 13.50 -1.47 34.24
CA CYS A 83 14.21 -0.67 35.26
C CYS A 83 14.79 -1.50 36.42
N GLY A 84 14.49 -2.80 36.51
CA GLY A 84 14.94 -3.68 37.59
C GLY A 84 14.19 -3.50 38.92
N SER A 85 13.13 -2.69 38.95
CA SER A 85 12.38 -2.41 40.20
C SER A 85 11.46 -3.55 40.67
N GLY A 86 11.29 -4.61 39.86
CA GLY A 86 10.33 -5.69 40.12
C GLY A 86 8.86 -5.28 40.03
N LYS A 87 8.55 -3.99 39.77
CA LYS A 87 7.18 -3.48 39.61
C LYS A 87 6.72 -3.65 38.16
N LYS A 88 5.40 -3.74 37.95
CA LYS A 88 4.80 -3.71 36.60
C LYS A 88 5.18 -2.41 35.89
N TYR A 89 5.43 -2.43 34.57
CA TYR A 89 5.85 -1.28 33.77
C TYR A 89 5.00 -0.03 34.03
N LYS A 90 3.66 -0.18 34.06
CA LYS A 90 2.70 0.89 34.39
C LYS A 90 2.82 1.53 35.78
N LYS A 91 3.60 0.94 36.68
CA LYS A 91 3.84 1.41 38.05
C LYS A 91 5.34 1.74 38.30
N CYS A 92 6.21 1.66 37.28
CA CYS A 92 7.61 2.14 37.31
C CYS A 92 7.78 3.18 36.19
N CYS A 93 8.41 2.82 35.08
CA CYS A 93 8.78 3.76 34.01
C CYS A 93 7.66 4.11 33.02
N GLY A 94 6.55 3.39 33.02
CA GLY A 94 5.39 3.66 32.16
C GLY A 94 4.30 4.48 32.85
N ALA A 95 4.66 5.27 33.87
CA ALA A 95 3.78 6.17 34.61
C ALA A 95 3.78 7.57 33.98
#